data_AF-A0A511ME86-F1
#
_entry.id   AF-A0A511ME86-F1
#
_cell.length_a   1.000
_cell.length_b   1.000
_cell.length_c   1.000
_cell.angle_alpha   90.00
_cell.angle_beta   90.00
_cell.angle_gamma   90.00
#
_symmetry.space_group_name_H-M   'P 1'
#
loop_
_entity.id
_entity.type
_entity.pdbx_description
1 polymer ?
#
loop_
_entity_poly.entity_id
_entity_poly.type
_entity_poly.pdbx_seq_one_letter_code
_entity_poly.pdbx_strand_id
1 'polypeptide(L)'
;MKTATIFAMSSLQEIDQKKRLCAGVGLRSAAEDTWLVDSSTEAEFRKVVSSYYKLWKETLADDIAFLKDKHDRHPAVDLFTTLILNIRTANEHTNAISAIEVRDRWVRLVTDGVAESQWAVCGVALAESLAKALAELSEIASDIVTSAELRAEWRARESVSVPAVVTNVASDLGLKFPKNELDRRIRVVTTLWTREVRSDGRPPIERLESLAERELVNTFVSLPCSFRDILEELSIGGSLDAAPALRLAHSVNEIAELPGNAFVGLVAKVWTDLVDVRGSTR
;
A
#
# COMPACT_ATOMS: atom_id res chain seq x y z
N MET A 1 -7.88 4.90 31.00
CA MET A 1 -8.69 4.93 29.75
C MET A 1 -8.59 6.27 28.99
N LYS A 2 -9.08 7.41 29.52
CA LYS A 2 -9.10 8.70 28.78
C LYS A 2 -7.72 9.16 28.26
N THR A 3 -6.64 8.91 28.99
CA THR A 3 -5.30 9.42 28.66
C THR A 3 -4.73 8.84 27.37
N ALA A 4 -4.84 7.52 27.14
CA ALA A 4 -4.30 6.87 25.94
C ALA A 4 -5.04 7.32 24.67
N THR A 5 -6.37 7.43 24.73
CA THR A 5 -7.19 7.95 23.61
C THR A 5 -6.85 9.40 23.31
N ILE A 6 -6.74 10.25 24.33
CA ILE A 6 -6.35 11.66 24.16
C ILE A 6 -4.98 11.76 23.51
N PHE A 7 -4.01 10.96 23.96
CA PHE A 7 -2.66 10.95 23.41
C PHE A 7 -2.66 10.49 21.94
N ALA A 8 -3.35 9.39 21.63
CA ALA A 8 -3.49 8.90 20.25
C ALA A 8 -4.13 9.95 19.33
N MET A 9 -5.19 10.61 19.78
CA MET A 9 -5.84 11.69 19.03
C MET A 9 -4.90 12.88 18.82
N SER A 10 -4.15 13.27 19.85
CA SER A 10 -3.16 14.35 19.76
C SER A 10 -2.08 14.02 18.73
N SER A 11 -1.50 12.82 18.78
CA SER A 11 -0.49 12.39 17.80
C SER A 11 -1.05 12.34 16.38
N LEU A 12 -2.30 11.88 16.20
CA LEU A 12 -2.93 11.87 14.89
C LEU A 12 -3.20 13.27 14.35
N GLN A 13 -3.67 14.20 15.19
CA GLN A 13 -3.83 15.61 14.82
C GLN A 13 -2.51 16.24 14.42
N GLU A 14 -1.43 15.88 15.11
CA GLU A 14 -0.09 16.35 14.79
C GLU A 14 0.39 15.82 13.43
N ILE A 15 0.16 14.53 13.13
CA ILE A 15 0.42 13.96 11.81
C ILE A 15 -0.42 14.66 10.73
N ASP A 16 -1.72 14.90 10.98
CA ASP A 16 -2.61 15.63 10.06
C ASP A 16 -2.07 17.02 9.74
N GLN A 17 -1.69 17.78 10.76
CA GLN A 17 -1.13 19.10 10.58
C GLN A 17 0.18 19.07 9.77
N LYS A 18 1.08 18.13 10.08
CA LYS A 18 2.35 17.96 9.36
C LYS A 18 2.11 17.56 7.90
N LYS A 19 1.16 16.65 7.63
CA LYS A 19 0.78 16.28 6.27
C LYS A 19 0.26 17.50 5.50
N ARG A 20 -0.59 18.34 6.10
CA ARG A 20 -1.06 19.59 5.46
C ARG A 20 0.10 20.51 5.10
N LEU A 21 1.08 20.66 5.98
CA LEU A 21 2.26 21.50 5.72
C LEU A 21 3.16 20.94 4.61
N CYS A 22 3.29 19.61 4.51
CA CYS A 22 4.17 18.96 3.54
C CYS A 22 3.48 18.77 2.18
N ALA A 23 2.34 18.08 2.19
CA ALA A 23 1.61 17.63 1.00
C ALA A 23 0.47 18.56 0.57
N GLY A 24 0.06 19.52 1.41
CA GLY A 24 -1.05 20.45 1.10
C GLY A 24 -2.44 19.85 1.34
N VAL A 25 -2.52 18.62 1.83
CA VAL A 25 -3.78 17.91 2.13
C VAL A 25 -3.72 17.31 3.54
N GLY A 26 -4.88 17.11 4.16
CA GLY A 26 -4.98 16.44 5.47
C GLY A 26 -4.96 14.91 5.36
N LEU A 27 -4.86 14.25 6.50
CA LEU A 27 -5.20 12.84 6.63
C LEU A 27 -6.66 12.64 6.24
N ARG A 28 -6.96 11.45 5.72
CA ARG A 28 -8.35 11.05 5.51
C ARG A 28 -9.04 10.96 6.88
N SER A 29 -10.17 11.63 7.02
CA SER A 29 -10.89 11.66 8.29
C SER A 29 -11.31 10.26 8.69
N ALA A 30 -10.98 9.88 9.93
CA ALA A 30 -11.66 8.79 10.61
C ALA A 30 -13.13 9.17 10.84
N ALA A 31 -14.03 8.19 10.82
CA ALA A 31 -15.39 8.41 11.30
C ALA A 31 -15.37 8.57 12.84
N GLU A 32 -16.28 9.34 13.42
CA GLU A 32 -16.29 9.66 14.86
C GLU A 32 -16.37 8.42 15.76
N ASP A 33 -16.98 7.34 15.28
CA ASP A 33 -17.10 6.02 15.92
C ASP A 33 -15.77 5.23 15.97
N THR A 34 -14.72 5.72 15.32
CA THR A 34 -13.42 5.04 15.23
C THR A 34 -12.67 5.04 16.56
N TRP A 35 -12.98 5.98 17.46
CA TRP A 35 -12.27 6.20 18.73
C TRP A 35 -12.95 5.58 19.95
N LEU A 36 -13.95 4.72 19.75
CA LEU A 36 -14.58 3.99 20.85
C LEU A 36 -13.55 3.09 21.54
N VAL A 37 -13.35 3.28 22.84
CA VAL A 37 -12.39 2.51 23.66
C VAL A 37 -13.08 1.73 24.77
N ASP A 38 -14.36 2.02 25.04
CA ASP A 38 -15.09 1.35 26.10
C ASP A 38 -15.59 -0.01 25.61
N SER A 39 -14.97 -1.08 26.12
CA SER A 39 -15.32 -2.45 25.80
C SER A 39 -15.50 -3.25 27.07
N SER A 40 -16.72 -3.20 27.63
CA SER A 40 -17.08 -3.98 28.81
C SER A 40 -17.31 -5.46 28.47
N THR A 41 -17.64 -5.74 27.19
CA THR A 41 -17.91 -7.09 26.66
C THR A 41 -16.99 -7.45 25.49
N GLU A 42 -16.91 -8.75 25.17
CA GLU A 42 -16.15 -9.23 24.01
C GLU A 42 -16.69 -8.64 22.69
N ALA A 43 -18.02 -8.55 22.57
CA ALA A 43 -18.67 -8.01 21.38
C ALA A 43 -18.32 -6.54 21.15
N GLU A 44 -18.24 -5.75 22.24
CA GLU A 44 -17.77 -4.36 22.17
C GLU A 44 -16.28 -4.30 21.81
N PHE A 45 -15.44 -5.14 22.41
CA PHE A 45 -14.02 -5.21 22.06
C PHE A 45 -13.80 -5.54 20.57
N ARG A 46 -14.59 -6.46 20.01
CA ARG A 46 -14.56 -6.79 18.57
C ARG A 46 -14.91 -5.57 17.69
N LYS A 47 -15.82 -4.70 18.13
CA LYS A 47 -16.12 -3.43 17.44
C LYS A 47 -14.93 -2.49 17.49
N VAL A 48 -14.29 -2.33 18.65
CA VAL A 48 -13.07 -1.51 18.81
C VAL A 48 -11.96 -1.99 17.88
N VAL A 49 -11.68 -3.30 17.86
CA VAL A 49 -10.70 -3.91 16.94
C VAL A 49 -11.03 -3.59 15.49
N SER A 50 -12.30 -3.71 15.09
CA SER A 50 -12.73 -3.43 13.72
C SER A 50 -12.53 -1.96 13.35
N SER A 51 -12.87 -1.04 14.26
CA SER A 51 -12.67 0.40 14.09
C SER A 51 -11.18 0.75 13.94
N TYR A 52 -10.33 0.26 14.84
CA TYR A 52 -8.89 0.52 14.82
C TYR A 52 -8.22 -0.10 13.59
N TYR A 53 -8.64 -1.29 13.18
CA TYR A 53 -8.15 -1.87 11.95
C TYR A 53 -8.52 -1.01 10.75
N LYS A 54 -9.79 -0.58 10.63
CA LYS A 54 -10.22 0.25 9.50
C LYS A 54 -9.41 1.54 9.45
N LEU A 55 -9.24 2.21 10.59
CA LEU A 55 -8.38 3.39 10.69
C LEU A 55 -6.96 3.10 10.19
N TRP A 56 -6.33 2.07 10.73
CA TRP A 56 -4.91 1.80 10.52
C TRP A 56 -4.59 1.21 9.15
N LYS A 57 -5.41 0.26 8.67
CA LYS A 57 -5.16 -0.55 7.48
C LYS A 57 -5.93 -0.10 6.25
N GLU A 58 -6.95 0.74 6.40
CA GLU A 58 -7.78 1.20 5.28
C GLU A 58 -7.68 2.73 5.12
N THR A 59 -7.88 3.49 6.20
CA THR A 59 -7.90 4.96 6.15
C THR A 59 -6.51 5.57 6.07
N LEU A 60 -5.59 5.15 6.94
CA LEU A 60 -4.24 5.71 7.09
C LEU A 60 -3.16 4.88 6.37
N ALA A 61 -3.55 3.86 5.60
CA ALA A 61 -2.62 2.86 5.10
C ALA A 61 -1.51 3.45 4.24
N ASP A 62 -1.87 4.37 3.33
CA ASP A 62 -0.92 5.02 2.42
C ASP A 62 0.04 5.96 3.16
N ASP A 63 -0.48 6.72 4.13
CA ASP A 63 0.31 7.61 4.98
C ASP A 63 1.30 6.85 5.85
N ILE A 64 0.84 5.76 6.50
CA ILE A 64 1.68 4.88 7.30
C ILE A 64 2.76 4.24 6.41
N ALA A 65 2.40 3.75 5.22
CA ALA A 65 3.35 3.16 4.30
C ALA A 65 4.44 4.17 3.87
N PHE A 66 4.05 5.42 3.58
CA PHE A 66 5.00 6.47 3.25
C PHE A 66 5.94 6.80 4.42
N LEU A 67 5.40 7.02 5.61
CA LEU A 67 6.19 7.35 6.80
C LEU A 67 7.16 6.22 7.16
N LYS A 68 6.72 4.96 7.06
CA LYS A 68 7.56 3.80 7.33
C LYS A 68 8.73 3.66 6.37
N ASP A 69 8.63 4.12 5.13
CA ASP A 69 9.73 4.05 4.16
C ASP A 69 10.96 4.86 4.60
N LYS A 70 10.74 5.91 5.41
CA LYS A 70 11.77 6.94 5.62
C LYS A 70 12.74 6.63 6.75
N HIS A 71 12.46 5.60 7.55
CA HIS A 71 13.39 5.10 8.57
C HIS A 71 13.40 3.57 8.59
N ASP A 72 14.52 2.97 9.00
CA ASP A 72 14.72 1.52 8.92
C ASP A 72 13.98 0.71 10.00
N ARG A 73 13.51 1.34 11.09
CA ARG A 73 12.93 0.63 12.23
C ARG A 73 11.78 1.41 12.85
N HIS A 74 10.63 0.73 12.98
CA HIS A 74 9.41 1.28 13.58
C HIS A 74 8.79 0.24 14.53
N PRO A 75 9.46 -0.11 15.64
CA PRO A 75 9.03 -1.19 16.51
C PRO A 75 7.58 -1.03 16.99
N ALA A 76 7.12 0.18 17.34
CA ALA A 76 5.75 0.36 17.83
C ALA A 76 4.72 0.19 16.69
N VAL A 77 5.01 0.77 15.52
CA VAL A 77 4.19 0.61 14.30
C VAL A 77 4.10 -0.84 13.85
N ASP A 78 5.22 -1.58 13.85
CA ASP A 78 5.27 -2.98 13.44
C ASP A 78 4.55 -3.91 14.44
N LEU A 79 4.76 -3.66 15.75
CA LEU A 79 4.05 -4.38 16.81
C LEU A 79 2.54 -4.17 16.71
N PHE A 80 2.09 -2.91 16.59
CA PHE A 80 0.67 -2.61 16.48
C PHE A 80 0.06 -3.18 15.18
N THR A 81 0.76 -3.05 14.05
CA THR A 81 0.31 -3.59 12.76
C THR A 81 0.09 -5.10 12.83
N THR A 82 1.05 -5.82 13.41
CA THR A 82 0.97 -7.28 13.60
C THR A 82 -0.15 -7.64 14.59
N LEU A 83 -0.26 -6.91 15.69
CA LEU A 83 -1.25 -7.15 16.73
C LEU A 83 -2.68 -6.98 16.19
N ILE A 84 -3.00 -5.83 15.58
CA ILE A 84 -4.35 -5.51 15.13
C ILE A 84 -4.82 -6.48 14.02
N LEU A 85 -3.90 -6.91 13.15
CA LEU A 85 -4.18 -7.90 12.11
C LEU A 85 -4.53 -9.25 12.73
N ASN A 86 -3.71 -9.78 13.64
CA ASN A 86 -3.96 -11.08 14.26
C ASN A 86 -5.25 -11.11 15.08
N ILE A 87 -5.51 -10.07 15.88
CA ILE A 87 -6.76 -9.99 16.67
C ILE A 87 -7.97 -9.91 15.74
N ARG A 88 -7.92 -9.11 14.67
CA ARG A 88 -9.01 -9.04 13.68
C ARG A 88 -9.23 -10.39 13.01
N THR A 89 -8.18 -11.03 12.52
CA THR A 89 -8.25 -12.33 11.85
C THR A 89 -8.86 -13.39 12.77
N ALA A 90 -8.46 -13.44 14.05
CA ALA A 90 -9.04 -14.35 15.03
C ALA A 90 -10.53 -14.10 15.31
N ASN A 91 -11.00 -12.85 15.17
CA ASN A 91 -12.41 -12.50 15.38
C ASN A 91 -13.30 -12.84 14.17
N GLU A 92 -12.76 -12.77 12.95
CA GLU A 92 -13.49 -12.96 11.68
C GLU A 92 -13.39 -14.41 11.15
N HIS A 93 -12.33 -15.15 11.50
CA HIS A 93 -12.05 -16.48 10.95
C HIS A 93 -11.87 -17.53 12.04
N THR A 94 -12.88 -18.37 12.24
CA THR A 94 -12.88 -19.43 13.27
C THR A 94 -11.86 -20.54 13.03
N ASN A 95 -11.35 -20.68 11.81
CA ASN A 95 -10.34 -21.67 11.42
C ASN A 95 -8.91 -21.12 11.39
N ALA A 96 -8.69 -19.85 11.73
CA ALA A 96 -7.36 -19.24 11.74
C ALA A 96 -6.60 -19.56 13.04
N ILE A 97 -6.24 -20.84 13.25
CA ILE A 97 -5.66 -21.37 14.50
C ILE A 97 -4.50 -20.53 15.02
N SER A 98 -3.54 -20.17 14.16
CA SER A 98 -2.38 -19.37 14.55
C SER A 98 -2.77 -17.96 15.06
N ALA A 99 -3.72 -17.29 14.41
CA ALA A 99 -4.19 -15.97 14.83
C ALA A 99 -4.94 -16.05 16.17
N ILE A 100 -5.73 -17.11 16.36
CA ILE A 100 -6.44 -17.39 17.62
C ILE A 100 -5.45 -17.60 18.76
N GLU A 101 -4.40 -18.40 18.57
CA GLU A 101 -3.36 -18.62 19.57
C GLU A 101 -2.63 -17.33 19.96
N VAL A 102 -2.31 -16.47 18.98
CA VAL A 102 -1.68 -15.17 19.21
C VAL A 102 -2.61 -14.26 20.01
N ARG A 103 -3.89 -14.16 19.62
CA ARG A 103 -4.89 -13.39 20.35
C ARG A 103 -5.02 -13.88 21.79
N ASP A 104 -5.21 -15.18 22.00
CA ASP A 104 -5.46 -15.74 23.34
C ASP A 104 -4.23 -15.63 24.25
N ARG A 105 -3.02 -15.73 23.68
CA ARG A 105 -1.78 -15.44 24.40
C ARG A 105 -1.71 -13.97 24.80
N TRP A 106 -2.01 -13.05 23.88
CA TRP A 106 -1.99 -11.62 24.17
C TRP A 106 -3.05 -11.22 25.21
N VAL A 107 -4.28 -11.74 25.09
CA VAL A 107 -5.35 -11.50 26.09
C VAL A 107 -4.88 -11.93 27.47
N ARG A 108 -4.36 -13.16 27.62
CA ARG A 108 -3.83 -13.65 28.90
C ARG A 108 -2.71 -12.77 29.45
N LEU A 109 -1.77 -12.35 28.59
CA LEU A 109 -0.66 -11.48 28.99
C LEU A 109 -1.16 -10.13 29.55
N VAL A 110 -2.21 -9.58 28.95
CA VAL A 110 -2.76 -8.26 29.30
C VAL A 110 -3.67 -8.32 30.52
N THR A 111 -4.34 -9.44 30.76
CA THR A 111 -5.38 -9.56 31.81
C THR A 111 -4.90 -10.32 33.05
N ASP A 112 -3.66 -10.82 33.06
CA ASP A 112 -3.12 -11.58 34.19
C ASP A 112 -3.12 -10.74 35.49
N GLY A 113 -3.71 -11.30 36.54
CA GLY A 113 -3.81 -10.66 37.85
C GLY A 113 -4.80 -9.48 37.95
N VAL A 114 -5.66 -9.25 36.96
CA VAL A 114 -6.58 -8.10 36.95
C VAL A 114 -8.00 -8.49 37.41
N ALA A 115 -8.59 -7.70 38.31
CA ALA A 115 -9.95 -7.90 38.85
C ALA A 115 -11.07 -7.22 38.02
N GLU A 116 -10.70 -6.35 37.07
CA GLU A 116 -11.61 -5.66 36.16
C GLU A 116 -12.12 -6.58 35.03
N SER A 117 -13.11 -6.11 34.25
CA SER A 117 -13.54 -6.84 33.04
C SER A 117 -12.34 -7.02 32.10
N GLN A 118 -11.99 -8.28 31.80
CA GLN A 118 -10.88 -8.63 30.91
C GLN A 118 -10.89 -7.85 29.58
N TRP A 119 -12.09 -7.55 29.05
CA TRP A 119 -12.26 -6.87 27.78
C TRP A 119 -12.01 -5.37 27.88
N ALA A 120 -12.28 -4.76 29.04
CA ALA A 120 -11.99 -3.35 29.25
C ALA A 120 -10.46 -3.14 29.30
N VAL A 121 -9.75 -4.04 29.98
CA VAL A 121 -8.29 -4.03 30.05
C VAL A 121 -7.67 -4.25 28.67
N CYS A 122 -8.16 -5.22 27.89
CA CYS A 122 -7.76 -5.43 26.50
C CYS A 122 -8.00 -4.19 25.64
N GLY A 123 -9.16 -3.52 25.77
CA GLY A 123 -9.47 -2.29 25.06
C GLY A 123 -8.45 -1.17 25.34
N VAL A 124 -8.12 -0.98 26.63
CA VAL A 124 -7.11 0.00 27.06
C VAL A 124 -5.72 -0.35 26.50
N ALA A 125 -5.28 -1.60 26.63
CA ALA A 125 -3.96 -2.03 26.13
C ALA A 125 -3.83 -1.89 24.61
N LEU A 126 -4.92 -2.13 23.88
CA LEU A 126 -4.96 -1.92 22.43
C LEU A 126 -4.87 -0.42 22.09
N ALA A 127 -5.57 0.45 22.81
CA ALA A 127 -5.50 1.90 22.64
C ALA A 127 -4.10 2.45 22.96
N GLU A 128 -3.45 1.96 24.01
CA GLU A 128 -2.06 2.33 24.33
C GLU A 128 -1.08 1.90 23.25
N SER A 129 -1.27 0.72 22.67
CA SER A 129 -0.43 0.23 21.57
C SER A 129 -0.61 1.09 20.31
N LEU A 130 -1.85 1.47 19.97
CA LEU A 130 -2.13 2.41 18.90
C LEU A 130 -1.48 3.77 19.17
N ALA A 131 -1.61 4.29 20.39
CA ALA A 131 -1.09 5.60 20.76
C ALA A 131 0.44 5.66 20.64
N LYS A 132 1.15 4.60 21.04
CA LYS A 132 2.61 4.48 20.85
C LYS A 132 2.98 4.46 19.37
N ALA A 133 2.26 3.70 18.56
CA ALA A 133 2.49 3.62 17.12
C ALA A 133 2.25 4.97 16.43
N LEU A 134 1.21 5.70 16.81
CA LEU A 134 0.93 7.05 16.29
C LEU A 134 1.97 8.09 16.75
N ALA A 135 2.48 7.98 17.97
CA ALA A 135 3.54 8.86 18.44
C ALA A 135 4.83 8.67 17.63
N GLU A 136 5.24 7.42 17.39
CA GLU A 136 6.39 7.08 16.54
C GLU A 136 6.20 7.64 15.10
N LEU A 137 5.00 7.50 14.52
CA LEU A 137 4.67 8.12 13.22
C LEU A 137 4.69 9.65 13.25
N SER A 138 4.29 10.27 14.36
CA SER A 138 4.32 11.73 14.52
C SER A 138 5.75 12.25 14.55
N GLU A 139 6.68 11.54 15.21
CA GLU A 139 8.10 11.89 15.22
C GLU A 139 8.68 11.86 13.81
N ILE A 140 8.40 10.81 13.04
CA ILE A 140 8.84 10.71 11.64
C ILE A 140 8.25 11.83 10.79
N ALA A 141 6.97 12.14 10.97
CA ALA A 141 6.35 13.25 10.27
C ALA A 141 7.02 14.59 10.61
N SER A 142 7.53 14.79 11.84
CA SER A 142 8.30 15.97 12.21
C SER A 142 9.60 16.06 11.41
N ASP A 143 10.32 14.95 11.28
CA ASP A 143 11.58 14.90 10.55
C ASP A 143 11.36 15.26 9.07
N ILE A 144 10.28 14.73 8.47
CA ILE A 144 9.92 15.03 7.09
C ILE A 144 9.64 16.52 6.87
N VAL A 145 8.97 17.20 7.81
CA VAL A 145 8.71 18.65 7.70
C VAL A 145 10.00 19.46 7.49
N THR A 146 11.12 19.00 8.06
CA THR A 146 12.41 19.69 7.96
C THR A 146 13.14 19.42 6.63
N SER A 147 12.76 18.38 5.89
CA SER A 147 13.40 17.99 4.63
C SER A 147 12.60 18.44 3.40
N ALA A 148 13.15 19.32 2.57
CA ALA A 148 12.48 19.78 1.35
C ALA A 148 12.22 18.65 0.35
N GLU A 149 13.16 17.71 0.23
CA GLU A 149 13.05 16.54 -0.65
C GLU A 149 11.92 15.61 -0.21
N LEU A 150 11.88 15.23 1.07
CA LEU A 150 10.85 14.33 1.60
C LEU A 150 9.45 14.97 1.56
N ARG A 151 9.36 16.30 1.75
CA ARG A 151 8.09 17.02 1.56
C ARG A 151 7.61 16.97 0.11
N ALA A 152 8.52 17.17 -0.84
CA ALA A 152 8.20 17.08 -2.27
C ALA A 152 7.76 15.66 -2.64
N GLU A 153 8.41 14.63 -2.08
CA GLU A 153 8.05 13.24 -2.29
C GLU A 153 6.67 12.91 -1.72
N TRP A 154 6.36 13.33 -0.48
CA TRP A 154 5.02 13.13 0.10
C TRP A 154 3.94 13.80 -0.75
N ARG A 155 4.18 15.04 -1.17
CA ARG A 155 3.27 15.78 -2.05
C ARG A 155 3.07 15.07 -3.39
N ALA A 156 4.16 14.61 -4.00
CA ALA A 156 4.10 13.87 -5.26
C ALA A 156 3.25 12.59 -5.09
N ARG A 157 3.47 11.84 -4.01
CA ARG A 157 2.69 10.62 -3.70
C ARG A 157 1.19 10.90 -3.54
N GLU A 158 0.82 11.97 -2.84
CA GLU A 158 -0.58 12.36 -2.67
C GLU A 158 -1.24 12.88 -3.96
N SER A 159 -0.44 13.44 -4.87
CA SER A 159 -0.94 13.97 -6.14
C SER A 159 -1.28 12.89 -7.18
N VAL A 160 -0.83 11.64 -6.95
CA VAL A 160 -1.00 10.55 -7.90
C VAL A 160 -2.29 9.77 -7.61
N SER A 161 -3.14 9.63 -8.63
CA SER A 161 -4.38 8.86 -8.56
C SER A 161 -4.18 7.45 -9.11
N VAL A 162 -4.23 6.43 -8.23
CA VAL A 162 -4.13 5.01 -8.64
C VAL A 162 -5.19 4.64 -9.70
N PRO A 163 -6.49 4.96 -9.53
CA PRO A 163 -7.48 4.66 -10.55
C PRO A 163 -7.18 5.29 -11.91
N ALA A 164 -6.69 6.54 -11.92
CA ALA A 164 -6.36 7.24 -13.15
C ALA A 164 -5.15 6.59 -13.84
N VAL A 165 -4.09 6.27 -13.09
CA VAL A 165 -2.89 5.62 -13.64
C VAL A 165 -3.23 4.23 -14.20
N VAL A 166 -3.97 3.41 -13.47
CA VAL A 166 -4.38 2.08 -13.97
C VAL A 166 -5.23 2.20 -15.25
N THR A 167 -6.13 3.18 -15.31
CA THR A 167 -6.96 3.42 -16.50
C THR A 167 -6.12 3.88 -17.69
N ASN A 168 -5.17 4.80 -17.46
CA ASN A 168 -4.28 5.30 -18.51
C ASN A 168 -3.36 4.20 -19.03
N VAL A 169 -2.74 3.42 -18.16
CA VAL A 169 -1.90 2.29 -18.58
C VAL A 169 -2.75 1.26 -19.34
N ALA A 170 -3.96 0.92 -18.89
CA ALA A 170 -4.83 0.02 -19.65
C ALA A 170 -5.14 0.57 -21.05
N SER A 171 -5.34 1.88 -21.18
CA SER A 171 -5.53 2.56 -22.47
C SER A 171 -4.27 2.50 -23.34
N ASP A 172 -3.09 2.79 -22.78
CA ASP A 172 -1.79 2.71 -23.48
C ASP A 172 -1.52 1.28 -23.99
N LEU A 173 -2.05 0.27 -23.30
CA LEU A 173 -1.95 -1.14 -23.68
C LEU A 173 -3.06 -1.62 -24.64
N GLY A 174 -3.96 -0.73 -25.05
CA GLY A 174 -5.11 -1.08 -25.90
C GLY A 174 -6.10 -2.04 -25.23
N LEU A 175 -6.05 -2.17 -23.90
CA LEU A 175 -6.87 -3.10 -23.13
C LEU A 175 -8.21 -2.48 -22.75
N LYS A 176 -9.28 -3.27 -22.85
CA LYS A 176 -10.62 -2.89 -22.39
C LYS A 176 -11.13 -3.90 -21.39
N PHE A 177 -11.54 -3.41 -20.23
CA PHE A 177 -12.08 -4.26 -19.15
C PHE A 177 -13.52 -3.88 -18.84
N PRO A 178 -14.38 -4.86 -18.51
CA PRO A 178 -15.62 -4.59 -17.80
C PRO A 178 -15.31 -3.88 -16.47
N LYS A 179 -16.21 -3.00 -16.02
CA LYS A 179 -16.04 -2.19 -14.80
C LYS A 179 -15.58 -3.00 -13.59
N ASN A 180 -16.22 -4.13 -13.31
CA ASN A 180 -15.91 -4.96 -12.15
C ASN A 180 -14.47 -5.52 -12.17
N GLU A 181 -13.95 -5.83 -13.36
CA GLU A 181 -12.59 -6.35 -13.51
C GLU A 181 -11.55 -5.24 -13.41
N LEU A 182 -11.86 -4.04 -13.94
CA LEU A 182 -11.03 -2.86 -13.74
C LEU A 182 -10.96 -2.49 -12.26
N ASP A 183 -12.10 -2.49 -11.55
CA ASP A 183 -12.18 -2.23 -10.11
C ASP A 183 -11.39 -3.28 -9.30
N ARG A 184 -11.35 -4.54 -9.75
CA ARG A 184 -10.50 -5.58 -9.16
C ARG A 184 -9.02 -5.23 -9.29
N ARG A 185 -8.58 -4.86 -10.51
CA ARG A 185 -7.18 -4.52 -10.79
C ARG A 185 -6.72 -3.27 -10.07
N ILE A 186 -7.56 -2.23 -10.03
CA ILE A 186 -7.29 -1.02 -9.23
C ILE A 186 -7.03 -1.40 -7.77
N ARG A 187 -7.86 -2.28 -7.16
CA ARG A 187 -7.65 -2.73 -5.78
C ARG A 187 -6.33 -3.48 -5.58
N VAL A 188 -5.94 -4.32 -6.54
CA VAL A 188 -4.66 -5.04 -6.50
C VAL A 188 -3.50 -4.04 -6.57
N VAL A 189 -3.51 -3.13 -7.54
CA VAL A 189 -2.47 -2.11 -7.70
C VAL A 189 -2.40 -1.19 -6.48
N THR A 190 -3.53 -0.76 -5.91
CA THR A 190 -3.54 -0.01 -4.64
C THR A 190 -2.87 -0.81 -3.53
N THR A 191 -3.20 -2.09 -3.38
CA THR A 191 -2.60 -2.95 -2.36
C THR A 191 -1.10 -3.09 -2.54
N LEU A 192 -0.63 -3.23 -3.79
CA LEU A 192 0.80 -3.29 -4.10
C LEU A 192 1.47 -1.92 -3.86
N TRP A 193 0.84 -0.82 -4.24
CA TRP A 193 1.36 0.54 -4.03
C TRP A 193 1.56 0.88 -2.55
N THR A 194 0.65 0.46 -1.69
CA THR A 194 0.79 0.62 -0.24
C THR A 194 1.88 -0.31 0.34
N ARG A 195 2.21 -1.43 -0.32
CA ARG A 195 3.20 -2.42 0.17
C ARG A 195 4.61 -2.23 -0.40
N GLU A 196 4.74 -1.76 -1.63
CA GLU A 196 6.00 -1.52 -2.31
C GLU A 196 6.55 -0.18 -1.80
N VAL A 197 7.04 -0.22 -0.58
CA VAL A 197 7.39 0.95 0.23
C VAL A 197 8.70 1.58 -0.27
N ARG A 198 9.66 0.77 -0.75
CA ARG A 198 11.03 1.21 -1.07
C ARG A 198 11.12 2.22 -2.20
N SER A 199 11.66 3.41 -1.90
CA SER A 199 12.21 4.31 -2.91
C SER A 199 13.41 3.66 -3.60
N ASP A 200 13.26 3.31 -4.88
CA ASP A 200 14.35 2.89 -5.78
C ASP A 200 14.91 4.09 -6.56
N GLY A 201 14.65 5.32 -6.09
CA GLY A 201 15.02 6.56 -6.75
C GLY A 201 14.10 6.97 -7.90
N ARG A 202 13.14 6.13 -8.33
CA ARG A 202 12.19 6.50 -9.38
C ARG A 202 11.08 7.42 -8.85
N PRO A 203 10.59 8.38 -9.67
CA PRO A 203 9.42 9.19 -9.34
C PRO A 203 8.20 8.32 -8.98
N PRO A 204 7.33 8.75 -8.04
CA PRO A 204 6.15 7.99 -7.64
C PRO A 204 5.23 7.58 -8.79
N ILE A 205 5.08 8.45 -9.79
CA ILE A 205 4.23 8.20 -10.95
C ILE A 205 4.77 7.03 -11.80
N GLU A 206 6.06 6.99 -12.08
CA GLU A 206 6.71 5.93 -12.87
C GLU A 206 6.65 4.58 -12.16
N ARG A 207 6.84 4.58 -10.83
CA ARG A 207 6.69 3.37 -10.01
C ARG A 207 5.28 2.81 -10.07
N LEU A 208 4.28 3.68 -9.94
CA LEU A 208 2.88 3.27 -10.00
C LEU A 208 2.48 2.80 -11.40
N GLU A 209 3.00 3.44 -12.44
CA GLU A 209 2.85 3.02 -13.83
C GLU A 209 3.45 1.62 -14.05
N SER A 210 4.64 1.35 -13.54
CA SER A 210 5.26 0.01 -13.58
C SER A 210 4.44 -1.04 -12.81
N LEU A 211 3.87 -0.69 -11.65
CA LEU A 211 2.96 -1.59 -10.93
C LEU A 211 1.68 -1.90 -11.70
N ALA A 212 1.05 -0.87 -12.26
CA ALA A 212 -0.16 -1.01 -13.04
C ALA A 212 0.09 -1.86 -14.30
N GLU A 213 1.19 -1.58 -15.02
CA GLU A 213 1.61 -2.34 -16.18
C GLU A 213 1.80 -3.82 -15.83
N ARG A 214 2.60 -4.12 -14.81
CA ARG A 214 2.87 -5.50 -14.35
C ARG A 214 1.59 -6.27 -14.04
N GLU A 215 0.67 -5.67 -13.30
CA GLU A 215 -0.63 -6.27 -12.99
C GLU A 215 -1.48 -6.49 -14.26
N LEU A 216 -1.47 -5.53 -15.19
CA LEU A 216 -2.27 -5.59 -16.42
C LEU A 216 -1.77 -6.65 -17.40
N VAL A 217 -0.45 -6.79 -17.55
CA VAL A 217 0.15 -7.81 -18.41
C VAL A 217 0.34 -9.16 -17.72
N ASN A 218 0.11 -9.23 -16.40
CA ASN A 218 0.22 -10.39 -15.52
C ASN A 218 1.65 -10.94 -15.39
N THR A 219 2.57 -10.06 -14.98
CA THR A 219 3.98 -10.36 -14.69
C THR A 219 4.39 -9.76 -13.34
N PHE A 220 5.45 -10.27 -12.74
CA PHE A 220 5.95 -9.82 -11.43
C PHE A 220 7.30 -9.08 -11.52
N VAL A 221 8.06 -9.32 -12.58
CA VAL A 221 9.39 -8.72 -12.77
C VAL A 221 9.24 -7.30 -13.32
N SER A 222 10.04 -6.35 -12.83
CA SER A 222 10.05 -4.98 -13.37
C SER A 222 10.95 -4.92 -14.59
N LEU A 223 10.54 -4.18 -15.62
CA LEU A 223 11.37 -3.90 -16.78
C LEU A 223 12.53 -2.96 -16.40
N PRO A 224 13.69 -3.06 -17.08
CA PRO A 224 14.84 -2.19 -16.83
C PRO A 224 14.66 -0.77 -17.40
N CYS A 225 13.53 -0.48 -18.05
CA CYS A 225 13.15 0.81 -18.64
C CYS A 225 11.65 1.06 -18.44
N SER A 226 11.17 2.24 -18.87
CA SER A 226 9.74 2.51 -18.90
C SER A 226 9.06 1.65 -19.96
N PHE A 227 7.86 1.14 -19.67
CA PHE A 227 7.09 0.43 -20.69
C PHE A 227 6.70 1.36 -21.86
N ARG A 228 6.59 2.68 -21.60
CA ARG A 228 6.31 3.67 -22.64
C ARG A 228 7.41 3.75 -23.68
N ASP A 229 8.67 3.66 -23.27
CA ASP A 229 9.82 3.66 -24.19
C ASP A 229 9.71 2.53 -25.21
N ILE A 230 9.22 1.36 -24.77
CA ILE A 230 8.99 0.20 -25.63
C ILE A 230 7.80 0.46 -26.56
N LEU A 231 6.67 0.97 -26.04
CA LEU A 231 5.51 1.25 -26.87
C LEU A 231 5.77 2.33 -27.92
N GLU A 232 6.59 3.32 -27.59
CA GLU A 232 7.03 4.40 -28.48
C GLU A 232 7.98 3.87 -29.56
N GLU A 233 9.02 3.12 -29.18
CA GLU A 233 9.95 2.49 -30.13
C GLU A 233 9.22 1.63 -31.16
N LEU A 234 8.23 0.85 -30.71
CA LEU A 234 7.44 -0.01 -31.59
C LEU A 234 6.31 0.73 -32.31
N SER A 235 6.02 1.97 -31.93
CA SER A 235 4.88 2.76 -32.43
C SER A 235 3.52 2.05 -32.29
N ILE A 236 3.32 1.31 -31.19
CA ILE A 236 2.12 0.49 -30.94
C ILE A 236 1.25 0.95 -29.77
N GLY A 237 1.51 2.13 -29.20
CA GLY A 237 0.72 2.69 -28.11
C GLY A 237 -0.79 2.72 -28.41
N GLY A 238 -1.60 2.21 -27.48
CA GLY A 238 -3.06 2.13 -27.60
C GLY A 238 -3.59 1.05 -28.56
N SER A 239 -2.70 0.29 -29.19
CA SER A 239 -3.09 -0.78 -30.11
C SER A 239 -3.29 -2.12 -29.40
N LEU A 240 -3.93 -3.08 -30.08
CA LEU A 240 -4.09 -4.46 -29.59
C LEU A 240 -2.74 -5.21 -29.48
N ASP A 241 -1.69 -4.68 -30.09
CA ASP A 241 -0.35 -5.26 -30.10
C ASP A 241 0.51 -4.83 -28.90
N ALA A 242 0.12 -3.76 -28.19
CA ALA A 242 0.87 -3.23 -27.05
C ALA A 242 1.05 -4.24 -25.90
N ALA A 243 -0.04 -4.84 -25.41
CA ALA A 243 0.04 -5.82 -24.33
C ALA A 243 0.83 -7.09 -24.71
N PRO A 244 0.63 -7.70 -25.89
CA PRO A 244 1.49 -8.79 -26.37
C PRO A 244 2.97 -8.41 -26.46
N ALA A 245 3.30 -7.22 -26.97
CA ALA A 245 4.68 -6.75 -27.07
C ALA A 245 5.33 -6.57 -25.70
N LEU A 246 4.60 -6.05 -24.71
CA LEU A 246 5.15 -5.97 -23.35
C LEU A 246 5.35 -7.34 -22.70
N ARG A 247 4.44 -8.30 -22.91
CA ARG A 247 4.67 -9.68 -22.43
C ARG A 247 5.93 -10.29 -23.04
N LEU A 248 6.18 -10.03 -24.31
CA LEU A 248 7.44 -10.40 -24.97
C LEU A 248 8.62 -9.69 -24.30
N ALA A 249 8.52 -8.39 -24.05
CA ALA A 249 9.58 -7.63 -23.38
C ALA A 249 9.94 -8.22 -22.01
N HIS A 250 8.95 -8.57 -21.18
CA HIS A 250 9.18 -9.27 -19.91
C HIS A 250 9.87 -10.61 -20.09
N SER A 251 9.46 -11.39 -21.09
CA SER A 251 10.11 -12.66 -21.41
C SER A 251 11.57 -12.49 -21.86
N VAL A 252 11.86 -11.43 -22.63
CA VAL A 252 13.23 -11.06 -23.02
C VAL A 252 14.04 -10.62 -21.80
N ASN A 253 13.44 -9.85 -20.90
CA ASN A 253 14.11 -9.34 -19.69
C ASN A 253 14.56 -10.49 -18.78
N GLU A 254 13.73 -11.53 -18.62
CA GLU A 254 14.06 -12.73 -17.85
C GLU A 254 15.28 -13.50 -18.41
N ILE A 255 15.64 -13.29 -19.67
CA ILE A 255 16.72 -14.05 -20.35
C ILE A 255 17.96 -13.20 -20.57
N ALA A 256 17.80 -11.95 -21.02
CA ALA A 256 18.88 -11.17 -21.60
C ALA A 256 19.58 -10.23 -20.61
N GLU A 257 18.96 -9.92 -19.45
CA GLU A 257 19.48 -9.00 -18.41
C GLU A 257 20.19 -7.73 -18.98
N LEU A 258 19.63 -7.15 -20.04
CA LEU A 258 20.18 -5.95 -20.68
C LEU A 258 19.62 -4.68 -20.03
N PRO A 259 20.43 -3.62 -19.87
CA PRO A 259 19.95 -2.34 -19.36
C PRO A 259 19.44 -1.41 -20.47
N GLY A 260 18.42 -0.60 -20.14
CA GLY A 260 18.02 0.61 -20.88
C GLY A 260 17.83 0.43 -22.39
N ASN A 261 18.46 1.30 -23.19
CA ASN A 261 18.25 1.33 -24.65
C ASN A 261 18.67 0.05 -25.38
N ALA A 262 19.68 -0.68 -24.86
CA ALA A 262 20.09 -1.95 -25.45
C ALA A 262 18.99 -3.01 -25.33
N PHE A 263 18.26 -2.98 -24.21
CA PHE A 263 17.09 -3.82 -24.00
C PHE A 263 15.94 -3.44 -24.96
N VAL A 264 15.61 -2.14 -25.05
CA VAL A 264 14.55 -1.65 -25.96
C VAL A 264 14.83 -2.06 -27.41
N GLY A 265 16.07 -1.89 -27.89
CA GLY A 265 16.45 -2.30 -29.25
C GLY A 265 16.37 -3.81 -29.49
N LEU A 266 16.71 -4.63 -28.49
CA LEU A 266 16.54 -6.09 -28.59
C LEU A 266 15.06 -6.47 -28.67
N VAL A 267 14.22 -5.88 -27.82
CA VAL A 267 12.77 -6.10 -27.85
C VAL A 267 12.19 -5.73 -29.21
N ALA A 268 12.59 -4.59 -29.77
CA ALA A 268 12.15 -4.15 -31.09
C ALA A 268 12.53 -5.12 -32.19
N LYS A 269 13.77 -5.58 -32.20
CA LYS A 269 14.23 -6.59 -33.16
C LYS A 269 13.40 -7.88 -33.07
N VAL A 270 13.23 -8.43 -31.87
CA VAL A 270 12.48 -9.68 -31.67
C VAL A 270 11.01 -9.53 -32.06
N TRP A 271 10.42 -8.36 -31.78
CA TRP A 271 9.05 -8.05 -32.15
C TRP A 271 8.87 -8.01 -33.68
N THR A 272 9.74 -7.29 -34.40
CA THR A 272 9.69 -7.23 -35.88
C THR A 272 9.85 -8.61 -36.50
N ASP A 273 10.82 -9.39 -36.05
CA ASP A 273 11.05 -10.76 -36.54
C ASP A 273 9.78 -11.64 -36.38
N LEU A 274 9.04 -11.49 -35.28
CA LEU A 274 7.79 -12.23 -35.05
C LEU A 274 6.62 -11.75 -35.92
N VAL A 275 6.51 -10.45 -36.15
CA VAL A 275 5.44 -9.86 -36.98
C VAL A 275 5.64 -10.23 -38.45
N ASP A 276 6.88 -10.17 -38.95
CA ASP A 276 7.22 -10.52 -40.34
C ASP A 276 6.92 -11.99 -40.65
N VAL A 277 7.16 -12.88 -39.69
CA VAL A 277 6.79 -14.31 -39.81
C VAL A 277 5.28 -14.49 -39.94
N ARG A 278 4.47 -13.73 -39.18
CA ARG A 278 3.00 -13.77 -39.28
C ARG A 278 2.48 -13.16 -40.58
N GLY A 279 3.15 -12.14 -41.11
CA GLY A 279 2.83 -11.53 -42.39
C GLY A 279 3.07 -12.47 -43.58
N SER A 280 4.10 -13.31 -43.50
CA SER A 280 4.45 -14.27 -44.56
C SER A 280 3.59 -15.55 -44.58
N THR A 281 2.74 -15.77 -43.58
CA THR A 281 1.88 -16.96 -43.46
C THR A 281 0.39 -16.71 -43.75
N ARG A 282 0.03 -15.53 -44.26
CA ARG A 282 -1.32 -15.20 -44.77
C ARG A 282 -1.32 -15.09 -46.28
#